data_AF-D3TMK1-F1
#
_entry.id   AF-D3TMK1-F1
#
_cell.length_a   1.000
_cell.length_b   1.000
_cell.length_c   1.000
_cell.angle_alpha   90.00
_cell.angle_beta   90.00
_cell.angle_gamma   90.00
#
_symmetry.space_group_name_H-M   'P 1'
#
loop_
_entity.id
_entity.type
_entity.pdbx_description
1 polymer ?
#
loop_
_entity_poly.entity_id
_entity_poly.type
_entity_poly.pdbx_seq_one_letter_code
_entity_poly.pdbx_strand_id
1 'polypeptide(L)'
;MMNEEIASSSSTSSSGVKKIFLRLSQIYQSTLDRSTPHTKLRWIGAGILLLLFLLRIFVYHGWYIVCYAVGIYHLNLFIAFLTPKIDPEFDPYANDDDGPNLPMRSNEEFRPFIRRLPEFKFWLSIVKSTLIGLVCTFFDCFNVPVFWPILVMYFITLFCITMKRQIKHMIKYKYLPFTRNKPRYQRVNEPQTTANSK
;
A
#
# COMPACT_ATOMS: atom_id res chain seq x y z
N MET A 1 23.07 58.42 0.54
CA MET A 1 22.39 57.75 -0.59
C MET A 1 23.26 56.60 -1.10
N MET A 2 23.41 55.50 -0.35
CA MET A 2 24.26 54.38 -0.80
C MET A 2 23.92 53.04 -0.13
N ASN A 3 22.65 52.79 0.24
CA ASN A 3 22.27 51.53 0.91
C ASN A 3 21.02 50.86 0.31
N GLU A 4 20.65 51.14 -0.95
CA GLU A 4 19.43 50.57 -1.58
C GLU A 4 19.69 49.58 -2.74
N GLU A 5 20.93 49.30 -3.13
CA GLU A 5 21.21 48.42 -4.29
C GLU A 5 21.53 46.95 -3.98
N ILE A 6 21.61 46.53 -2.72
CA ILE A 6 22.02 45.13 -2.40
C ILE A 6 20.82 44.15 -2.28
N ALA A 7 19.57 44.63 -2.30
CA ALA A 7 18.41 43.78 -2.01
C ALA A 7 17.74 43.10 -3.25
N SER A 8 18.21 43.34 -4.47
CA SER A 8 17.47 42.94 -5.70
C SER A 8 17.95 41.66 -6.40
N SER A 9 18.94 40.93 -5.89
CA SER A 9 19.59 39.83 -6.65
C SER A 9 19.31 38.38 -6.17
N SER A 10 18.43 38.14 -5.18
CA SER A 10 18.30 36.79 -4.58
C SER A 10 16.97 36.05 -4.79
N SER A 11 15.96 36.61 -5.49
CA SER A 11 14.60 36.02 -5.52
C SER A 11 14.17 35.33 -6.82
N THR A 12 14.95 35.37 -7.90
CA THR A 12 14.52 34.88 -9.23
C THR A 12 14.74 33.36 -9.45
N SER A 13 15.66 32.74 -8.71
CA SER A 13 16.05 31.33 -8.89
C SER A 13 14.99 30.31 -8.41
N SER A 14 14.28 30.59 -7.29
CA SER A 14 13.35 29.61 -6.70
C SER A 14 12.09 29.38 -7.56
N SER A 15 11.67 30.39 -8.33
CA SER A 15 10.43 30.39 -9.09
C SER A 15 10.49 29.53 -10.35
N GLY A 16 11.66 29.44 -11.01
CA GLY A 16 11.88 28.59 -12.18
C GLY A 16 11.90 27.10 -11.81
N VAL A 17 12.64 26.75 -10.76
CA VAL A 17 12.71 25.38 -10.22
C VAL A 17 11.32 24.92 -9.77
N LYS A 18 10.59 25.74 -8.99
CA LYS A 18 9.21 25.42 -8.58
C LYS A 18 8.28 25.17 -9.77
N LYS A 19 8.35 25.98 -10.82
CA LYS A 19 7.54 25.79 -12.04
C LYS A 19 7.87 24.48 -12.77
N ILE A 20 9.15 24.10 -12.85
CA ILE A 20 9.59 22.83 -13.46
C ILE A 20 9.09 21.65 -12.61
N PHE A 21 9.23 21.70 -11.29
CA PHE A 21 8.72 20.67 -10.38
C PHE A 21 7.20 20.51 -10.48
N LEU A 22 6.46 21.62 -10.58
CA LEU A 22 5.01 21.61 -10.78
C LEU A 22 4.62 20.95 -12.12
N ARG A 23 5.32 21.29 -13.22
CA ARG A 23 5.11 20.66 -14.53
C ARG A 23 5.43 19.16 -14.51
N LEU A 24 6.56 18.77 -13.91
CA LEU A 24 6.95 17.36 -13.76
C LEU A 24 5.92 16.59 -12.93
N SER A 25 5.43 17.18 -11.83
CA SER A 25 4.41 16.59 -10.99
C SER A 25 3.09 16.41 -11.76
N GLN A 26 2.69 17.39 -12.57
CA GLN A 26 1.49 17.30 -13.41
C GLN A 26 1.61 16.23 -14.50
N ILE A 27 2.76 16.13 -15.17
CA ILE A 27 3.01 15.10 -16.21
C ILE A 27 3.07 13.71 -15.58
N TYR A 28 3.72 13.59 -14.43
CA TYR A 28 3.78 12.36 -13.66
C TYR A 28 2.37 11.92 -13.25
N GLN A 29 1.57 12.82 -12.68
CA GLN A 29 0.20 12.55 -12.28
C GLN A 29 -0.68 12.17 -13.47
N SER A 30 -0.57 12.89 -14.60
CA SER A 30 -1.30 12.59 -15.83
C SER A 30 -0.93 11.22 -16.43
N THR A 31 0.36 10.85 -16.38
CA THR A 31 0.83 9.53 -16.84
C THR A 31 0.34 8.42 -15.92
N LEU A 32 0.33 8.66 -14.60
CA LEU A 32 -0.23 7.74 -13.63
C LEU A 32 -1.73 7.53 -13.89
N ASP A 33 -2.48 8.61 -14.08
CA ASP A 33 -3.92 8.57 -14.34
C ASP A 33 -4.22 7.77 -15.62
N ARG A 34 -3.39 7.89 -16.67
CA ARG A 34 -3.51 7.12 -17.92
C ARG A 34 -3.21 5.63 -17.76
N SER A 35 -2.39 5.24 -16.79
CA SER A 35 -2.06 3.83 -16.48
C SER A 35 -3.09 3.13 -15.59
N THR A 36 -4.01 3.90 -14.99
CA THR A 36 -5.06 3.41 -14.07
C THR A 36 -5.91 2.25 -14.61
N PRO A 37 -6.47 2.30 -15.84
CA PRO A 37 -7.42 1.28 -16.31
C PRO A 37 -6.76 -0.09 -16.61
N HIS A 38 -5.45 -0.13 -16.86
CA HIS A 38 -4.76 -1.34 -17.33
C HIS A 38 -4.18 -2.18 -16.19
N THR A 39 -5.03 -2.66 -15.28
CA THR A 39 -4.59 -3.44 -14.11
C THR A 39 -3.78 -4.69 -14.49
N LYS A 40 -4.23 -5.50 -15.44
CA LYS A 40 -3.53 -6.74 -15.84
C LYS A 40 -2.12 -6.46 -16.38
N LEU A 41 -1.99 -5.50 -17.30
CA LEU A 41 -0.71 -5.14 -17.91
C LEU A 41 0.27 -4.56 -16.89
N ARG A 42 -0.22 -3.77 -15.93
CA ARG A 42 0.57 -3.25 -14.82
C ARG A 42 1.21 -4.39 -14.02
N TRP A 43 0.40 -5.36 -13.60
CA TRP A 43 0.88 -6.50 -12.82
C TRP A 43 1.80 -7.43 -13.60
N ILE A 44 1.55 -7.64 -14.89
CA ILE A 44 2.47 -8.38 -15.77
C ILE A 44 3.82 -7.66 -15.84
N GLY A 45 3.84 -6.34 -16.07
CA GLY A 45 5.07 -5.55 -16.10
C GLY A 45 5.83 -5.57 -14.78
N ALA A 46 5.13 -5.46 -13.65
CA ALA A 46 5.75 -5.60 -12.33
C ALA A 46 6.32 -7.01 -12.09
N GLY A 47 5.62 -8.05 -12.53
CA GLY A 47 6.08 -9.44 -12.45
C GLY A 47 7.34 -9.68 -13.28
N ILE A 48 7.38 -9.16 -14.51
CA ILE A 48 8.57 -9.23 -15.38
C ILE A 48 9.75 -8.49 -14.73
N LEU A 49 9.52 -7.28 -14.21
CA LEU A 49 10.57 -6.50 -13.55
C LEU A 49 11.13 -7.22 -12.30
N LEU A 50 10.24 -7.80 -11.49
CA LEU A 50 10.64 -8.59 -10.33
C LEU A 50 11.41 -9.85 -10.73
N LEU A 51 10.97 -10.55 -11.78
CA LEU A 51 11.63 -11.72 -12.32
C LEU A 51 13.04 -11.37 -12.81
N LEU A 52 13.21 -10.27 -13.55
CA LEU A 52 14.52 -9.80 -14.00
C LEU A 52 15.45 -9.47 -12.83
N PHE A 53 14.92 -8.83 -11.79
CA PHE A 53 15.67 -8.55 -10.56
C PHE A 53 16.14 -9.85 -9.89
N LEU A 54 15.25 -10.82 -9.68
CA LEU A 54 15.60 -12.12 -9.08
C LEU A 54 16.58 -12.90 -9.94
N LEU A 55 16.34 -12.98 -11.25
CA LEU A 55 17.20 -13.65 -12.21
C LEU A 55 18.63 -13.10 -12.13
N ARG A 56 18.77 -11.77 -12.05
CA ARG A 56 20.08 -11.14 -11.87
C ARG A 56 20.78 -11.61 -10.59
N ILE A 57 20.09 -11.62 -9.46
CA ILE A 57 20.65 -12.07 -8.18
C ILE A 57 21.10 -13.54 -8.25
N PHE A 58 20.30 -14.39 -8.92
CA PHE A 58 20.62 -15.81 -9.09
C PHE A 58 21.82 -16.04 -10.02
N VAL A 59 21.90 -15.35 -11.16
CA VAL A 59 22.99 -15.52 -12.13
C VAL A 59 24.34 -15.08 -11.56
N TYR A 60 24.36 -13.95 -10.86
CA TYR A 60 25.61 -13.39 -10.32
C TYR A 60 25.91 -13.82 -8.88
N HIS A 61 25.02 -14.60 -8.24
CA HIS A 61 25.17 -15.09 -6.87
C HIS A 61 25.60 -14.01 -5.86
N GLY A 62 25.04 -12.79 -5.96
CA GLY A 62 25.48 -11.63 -5.17
C GLY A 62 24.35 -10.68 -4.77
N TRP A 63 24.68 -9.62 -4.03
CA TRP A 63 23.73 -8.58 -3.56
C TRP A 63 22.54 -9.12 -2.74
N TYR A 64 22.77 -10.16 -1.94
CA TYR A 64 21.75 -10.77 -1.09
C TYR A 64 21.14 -9.79 -0.08
N ILE A 65 21.92 -8.83 0.43
CA ILE A 65 21.44 -7.78 1.33
C ILE A 65 20.43 -6.87 0.63
N VAL A 66 20.70 -6.48 -0.62
CA VAL A 66 19.78 -5.65 -1.42
C VAL A 66 18.48 -6.41 -1.68
N CYS A 67 18.59 -7.69 -2.08
CA CYS A 67 17.44 -8.56 -2.26
C CYS A 67 16.61 -8.69 -0.97
N TYR A 68 17.27 -8.87 0.17
CA TYR A 68 16.63 -8.97 1.48
C TYR A 68 15.91 -7.68 1.89
N ALA A 69 16.55 -6.51 1.70
CA ALA A 69 15.95 -5.21 2.00
C ALA A 69 14.71 -4.95 1.13
N VAL A 70 14.81 -5.24 -0.17
CA VAL A 70 13.67 -5.16 -1.10
C VAL A 70 12.58 -6.14 -0.68
N GLY A 71 12.93 -7.38 -0.30
CA GLY A 71 11.99 -8.41 0.16
C GLY A 71 11.23 -8.01 1.41
N ILE A 72 11.90 -7.51 2.45
CA ILE A 72 11.24 -6.99 3.67
C ILE A 72 10.34 -5.81 3.33
N TYR A 73 10.77 -4.91 2.44
CA TYR A 73 9.93 -3.80 2.02
C TYR A 73 8.64 -4.29 1.34
N HIS A 74 8.73 -5.29 0.47
CA HIS A 74 7.56 -5.92 -0.16
C HIS A 74 6.65 -6.60 0.88
N LEU A 75 7.23 -7.29 1.87
CA LEU A 75 6.49 -7.85 3.00
C LEU A 75 5.72 -6.76 3.74
N ASN A 76 6.39 -5.66 4.11
CA ASN A 76 5.78 -4.55 4.82
C ASN A 76 4.64 -3.92 4.01
N LEU A 77 4.83 -3.78 2.70
CA LEU A 77 3.80 -3.29 1.80
C LEU A 77 2.60 -4.25 1.74
N PHE A 78 2.86 -5.56 1.75
CA PHE A 78 1.81 -6.58 1.77
C PHE A 78 1.03 -6.58 3.08
N ILE A 79 1.72 -6.39 4.22
CA ILE A 79 1.08 -6.17 5.52
C ILE A 79 0.18 -4.93 5.44
N ALA A 80 0.70 -3.78 4.99
CA ALA A 80 -0.07 -2.55 4.87
C ALA A 80 -1.26 -2.66 3.89
N PHE A 81 -1.19 -3.57 2.92
CA PHE A 81 -2.30 -3.88 2.03
C PHE A 81 -3.39 -4.71 2.71
N LEU A 82 -3.01 -5.64 3.59
CA LEU A 82 -3.91 -6.49 4.37
C LEU A 82 -4.50 -5.79 5.60
N THR A 83 -3.75 -4.89 6.23
CA THR A 83 -4.19 -4.14 7.40
C THR A 83 -5.37 -3.21 7.02
N PRO A 84 -6.50 -3.29 7.75
CA PRO A 84 -7.65 -2.41 7.51
C PRO A 84 -7.27 -0.93 7.76
N LYS A 85 -7.95 0.02 7.10
CA LYS A 85 -7.72 1.46 7.34
C LYS A 85 -8.04 1.89 8.78
N ILE A 86 -9.02 1.25 9.39
CA ILE A 86 -9.47 1.49 10.75
C ILE A 86 -9.00 0.30 11.56
N ASP A 87 -7.98 0.51 12.38
CA ASP A 87 -7.43 -0.51 13.26
C ASP A 87 -7.94 -0.23 14.69
N PRO A 88 -8.79 -1.10 15.27
CA PRO A 88 -9.27 -0.95 16.65
C PRO A 88 -8.15 -1.10 17.68
N GLU A 89 -6.99 -1.65 17.28
CA GLU A 89 -5.83 -1.79 18.18
C GLU A 89 -5.14 -0.43 18.46
N PHE A 90 -5.47 0.62 17.69
CA PHE A 90 -5.12 2.02 17.96
C PHE A 90 -6.21 2.78 18.72
N ASP A 91 -7.31 2.11 19.06
CA ASP A 91 -8.29 2.64 19.99
C ASP A 91 -7.77 2.37 21.42
N PRO A 92 -7.27 3.39 22.16
CA PRO A 92 -6.76 3.19 23.52
C PRO A 92 -7.83 2.66 24.49
N TYR A 93 -9.10 2.58 24.08
CA TYR A 93 -10.20 2.03 24.86
C TYR A 93 -10.50 0.54 24.58
N ALA A 94 -9.86 -0.10 23.59
CA ALA A 94 -10.14 -1.49 23.23
C ALA A 94 -9.47 -2.56 24.13
N ASN A 95 -8.54 -2.16 25.00
CA ASN A 95 -7.88 -3.06 25.95
C ASN A 95 -8.52 -3.07 27.35
N ASP A 96 -9.54 -2.24 27.60
CA ASP A 96 -10.19 -2.10 28.92
C ASP A 96 -11.65 -2.61 28.96
N ASP A 97 -12.08 -3.40 27.97
CA ASP A 97 -13.47 -3.90 27.91
C ASP A 97 -13.57 -5.36 28.40
N ASP A 98 -13.13 -5.57 29.65
CA ASP A 98 -13.48 -6.73 30.48
C ASP A 98 -14.73 -6.40 31.35
N GLY A 99 -15.64 -5.59 30.80
CA GLY A 99 -16.93 -5.25 31.38
C GLY A 99 -18.03 -6.23 30.92
N PRO A 100 -19.04 -6.53 31.75
CA PRO A 100 -20.14 -7.39 31.37
C PRO A 100 -20.97 -6.71 30.25
N ASN A 101 -20.67 -7.07 29.00
CA ASN A 101 -21.39 -6.55 27.85
C ASN A 101 -22.79 -7.16 27.79
N LEU A 102 -23.81 -6.31 28.00
CA LEU A 102 -25.21 -6.69 27.84
C LEU A 102 -25.45 -7.17 26.39
N PRO A 103 -26.18 -8.28 26.18
CA PRO A 103 -26.36 -8.86 24.86
C PRO A 103 -27.33 -8.00 24.04
N MET A 104 -26.83 -6.96 23.38
CA MET A 104 -27.57 -6.28 22.33
C MET A 104 -27.51 -7.11 21.05
N ARG A 105 -28.61 -7.81 20.77
CA ARG A 105 -28.89 -8.40 19.46
C ARG A 105 -28.73 -7.33 18.35
N SER A 106 -28.03 -7.71 17.29
CA SER A 106 -28.16 -7.17 15.93
C SER A 106 -27.84 -5.69 15.67
N ASN A 107 -26.64 -5.24 16.04
CA ASN A 107 -25.99 -4.20 15.25
C ASN A 107 -24.50 -4.52 15.08
N GLU A 108 -24.21 -5.63 14.39
CA GLU A 108 -22.90 -5.82 13.77
C GLU A 108 -22.77 -4.75 12.69
N GLU A 109 -22.36 -3.54 13.10
CA GLU A 109 -22.15 -2.41 12.22
C GLU A 109 -21.15 -2.83 11.15
N PHE A 110 -21.67 -3.11 9.96
CA PHE A 110 -20.88 -3.56 8.82
C PHE A 110 -19.96 -2.42 8.39
N ARG A 111 -18.71 -2.44 8.86
CA ARG A 111 -17.67 -1.52 8.40
C ARG A 111 -17.11 -2.08 7.09
N PRO A 112 -17.39 -1.46 5.92
CA PRO A 112 -16.89 -1.96 4.65
C PRO A 112 -15.36 -1.96 4.67
N PHE A 113 -14.75 -3.01 4.14
CA PHE A 113 -13.30 -3.01 3.98
C PHE A 113 -12.84 -1.91 3.05
N ILE A 114 -12.22 -0.90 3.63
CA ILE A 114 -11.37 0.00 2.88
C ILE A 114 -9.93 -0.40 3.21
N ARG A 115 -9.27 -1.06 2.25
CA ARG A 115 -7.84 -1.40 2.32
C ARG A 115 -7.01 -0.13 2.54
N ARG A 116 -6.01 -0.15 3.42
CA ARG A 116 -5.17 1.01 3.75
C ARG A 116 -4.40 1.55 2.56
N LEU A 117 -3.91 0.64 1.72
CA LEU A 117 -3.22 1.00 0.49
C LEU A 117 -4.08 0.69 -0.75
N PRO A 118 -4.44 1.70 -1.57
CA PRO A 118 -5.03 1.49 -2.88
C PRO A 118 -4.11 0.62 -3.73
N GLU A 119 -4.68 -0.32 -4.50
CA GLU A 119 -3.94 -1.27 -5.35
C GLU A 119 -2.96 -0.56 -6.29
N PHE A 120 -3.33 0.60 -6.82
CA PHE A 120 -2.47 1.39 -7.68
C PHE A 120 -1.19 1.87 -6.95
N LYS A 121 -1.33 2.35 -5.71
CA LYS A 121 -0.19 2.76 -4.88
C LYS A 121 0.66 1.57 -4.46
N PHE A 122 0.04 0.41 -4.21
CA PHE A 122 0.74 -0.84 -3.95
C PHE A 122 1.64 -1.23 -5.13
N TRP A 123 1.05 -1.29 -6.33
CA TRP A 123 1.78 -1.60 -7.56
C TRP A 123 2.94 -0.63 -7.82
N LEU A 124 2.68 0.68 -7.70
CA LEU A 124 3.69 1.71 -7.93
C LEU A 124 4.85 1.60 -6.92
N SER A 125 4.56 1.34 -5.65
CA SER A 125 5.59 1.14 -4.63
C SER A 125 6.44 -0.10 -4.91
N ILE A 126 5.82 -1.21 -5.34
CA ILE A 126 6.55 -2.41 -5.81
C ILE A 126 7.50 -2.04 -6.95
N VAL A 127 6.97 -1.52 -8.05
CA VAL A 127 7.78 -1.19 -9.24
C VAL A 127 8.93 -0.23 -8.88
N LYS A 128 8.65 0.81 -8.09
CA LYS A 128 9.67 1.79 -7.67
C LYS A 128 10.76 1.14 -6.82
N SER A 129 10.40 0.34 -5.82
CA SER A 129 11.36 -0.32 -4.93
C SER A 129 12.19 -1.38 -5.66
N THR A 130 11.58 -2.17 -6.54
CA THR A 130 12.29 -3.14 -7.38
C THR A 130 13.24 -2.44 -8.35
N LEU A 131 12.84 -1.31 -8.94
CA LEU A 131 13.71 -0.52 -9.82
C LEU A 131 14.91 0.05 -9.05
N ILE A 132 14.69 0.60 -7.85
CA ILE A 132 15.78 1.09 -6.99
C ILE A 132 16.70 -0.08 -6.61
N GLY A 133 16.14 -1.23 -6.21
CA GLY A 133 16.91 -2.44 -5.93
C GLY A 133 17.75 -2.89 -7.12
N LEU A 134 17.18 -2.88 -8.32
CA LEU A 134 17.89 -3.22 -9.55
C LEU A 134 19.04 -2.23 -9.82
N VAL A 135 18.82 -0.92 -9.64
CA VAL A 135 19.88 0.09 -9.74
C VAL A 135 20.98 -0.16 -8.70
N CYS A 136 20.62 -0.45 -7.45
CA CYS A 136 21.58 -0.78 -6.39
C CYS A 136 22.43 -2.01 -6.72
N THR A 137 21.88 -3.00 -7.44
CA THR A 137 22.65 -4.20 -7.87
C THR A 137 23.69 -3.92 -8.96
N PHE A 138 23.77 -2.72 -9.52
CA PHE A 138 24.88 -2.33 -10.41
C PHE A 138 26.11 -1.81 -9.66
N PHE A 139 25.97 -1.50 -8.37
CA PHE A 139 27.08 -1.00 -7.56
C PHE A 139 27.62 -2.12 -6.68
N ASP A 140 28.93 -2.37 -6.76
CA ASP A 140 29.60 -3.40 -5.97
C ASP A 140 29.66 -3.05 -4.48
N CYS A 141 29.49 -1.78 -4.11
CA CYS A 141 29.45 -1.33 -2.71
C CYS A 141 28.38 -2.05 -1.87
N PHE A 142 27.26 -2.47 -2.49
CA PHE A 142 26.20 -3.20 -1.81
C PHE A 142 26.36 -4.73 -1.86
N ASN A 143 27.45 -5.23 -2.45
CA ASN A 143 27.73 -6.65 -2.59
C ASN A 143 28.65 -7.13 -1.45
N VAL A 144 28.05 -7.37 -0.27
CA VAL A 144 28.78 -7.90 0.89
C VAL A 144 28.58 -9.41 0.96
N PRO A 145 29.65 -10.21 1.13
CA PRO A 145 29.53 -11.65 1.30
C PRO A 145 28.81 -11.95 2.63
N VAL A 146 27.61 -12.52 2.53
CA VAL A 146 26.79 -12.94 3.66
C VAL A 146 26.29 -14.35 3.44
N PHE A 147 26.02 -15.07 4.53
CA PHE A 147 25.43 -16.39 4.44
C PHE A 147 23.96 -16.28 4.01
N TRP A 148 23.69 -16.29 2.71
CA TRP A 148 22.35 -16.09 2.15
C TRP A 148 21.28 -17.09 2.65
N PRO A 149 21.58 -18.36 3.01
CA PRO A 149 20.55 -19.27 3.51
C PRO A 149 19.96 -18.80 4.85
N ILE A 150 20.76 -18.17 5.71
CA ILE A 150 20.23 -17.66 6.98
C ILE A 150 19.26 -16.49 6.75
N LEU A 151 19.55 -15.63 5.77
CA LEU A 151 18.65 -14.53 5.40
C LEU A 151 17.31 -15.05 4.87
N VAL A 152 17.33 -16.11 4.06
CA VAL A 152 16.11 -16.74 3.55
C VAL A 152 15.30 -17.35 4.70
N MET A 153 15.95 -18.06 5.63
CA MET A 153 15.27 -18.63 6.80
C MET A 153 14.64 -17.55 7.69
N TYR A 154 15.34 -16.44 7.94
CA TYR A 154 14.79 -15.30 8.66
C TYR A 154 13.61 -14.69 7.92
N PHE A 155 13.73 -14.51 6.60
CA PHE A 155 12.66 -13.95 5.78
C PHE A 155 11.40 -14.81 5.82
N ILE A 156 11.53 -16.13 5.64
CA ILE A 156 10.40 -17.07 5.69
C ILE A 156 9.76 -17.06 7.07
N THR A 157 10.57 -17.10 8.13
CA THR A 157 10.06 -17.08 9.51
C THR A 157 9.30 -15.78 9.80
N LEU A 158 9.88 -14.63 9.44
CA LEU A 158 9.25 -13.33 9.59
C LEU A 158 7.96 -13.23 8.76
N PHE A 159 7.98 -13.70 7.52
CA PHE A 159 6.82 -13.76 6.63
C PHE A 159 5.69 -14.58 7.26
N CYS A 160 5.98 -15.80 7.71
CA CYS A 160 4.99 -16.67 8.32
C CYS A 160 4.42 -16.10 9.61
N ILE A 161 5.25 -15.55 10.50
CA ILE A 161 4.81 -14.93 11.76
C ILE A 161 3.94 -13.71 11.49
N THR A 162 4.39 -12.81 10.61
CA THR A 162 3.64 -11.58 10.29
C THR A 162 2.31 -11.92 9.63
N MET A 163 2.28 -12.82 8.65
CA MET A 163 1.05 -13.25 7.99
C MET A 163 0.07 -13.94 8.95
N LYS A 164 0.57 -14.84 9.81
CA LYS A 164 -0.26 -15.51 10.82
C LYS A 164 -0.88 -14.50 11.80
N ARG A 165 -0.10 -13.52 12.26
CA ARG A 165 -0.59 -12.44 13.14
C ARG A 165 -1.66 -11.60 12.44
N GLN A 166 -1.39 -11.16 11.21
CA GLN A 166 -2.33 -10.35 10.44
C GLN A 166 -3.64 -11.09 10.15
N ILE A 167 -3.58 -12.35 9.70
CA ILE A 167 -4.77 -13.17 9.44
C ILE A 167 -5.56 -13.43 10.73
N LYS A 168 -4.89 -13.72 11.86
CA LYS A 168 -5.57 -13.91 13.16
C LYS A 168 -6.31 -12.64 13.62
N HIS A 169 -5.69 -11.47 13.46
CA HIS A 169 -6.32 -10.18 13.77
C HIS A 169 -7.54 -9.95 12.86
N MET A 170 -7.39 -10.20 11.57
CA MET A 170 -8.49 -10.09 10.60
C MET A 170 -9.67 -11.00 10.96
N ILE A 171 -9.41 -12.25 11.35
CA ILE A 171 -10.45 -13.20 11.76
C ILE A 171 -11.09 -12.79 13.09
N LYS A 172 -10.29 -12.37 14.09
CA LYS A 172 -10.78 -11.98 15.43
C LYS A 172 -11.80 -10.84 15.38
N TYR A 173 -11.53 -9.83 14.55
CA TYR A 173 -12.37 -8.63 14.43
C TYR A 173 -13.36 -8.70 13.25
N LYS A 174 -13.67 -9.90 12.75
CA LYS A 174 -14.62 -10.17 11.65
C LYS A 174 -14.41 -9.27 10.43
N TYR A 175 -13.15 -9.07 10.09
CA TYR A 175 -12.75 -8.39 8.89
C TYR A 175 -12.88 -9.39 7.71
N LEU A 176 -14.07 -9.48 7.09
CA LEU A 176 -14.33 -10.22 5.84
C LEU A 176 -13.75 -9.54 4.57
N PRO A 177 -12.73 -10.11 3.89
CA PRO A 177 -12.17 -9.54 2.66
C PRO A 177 -13.08 -9.69 1.42
N PHE A 178 -14.02 -10.64 1.47
CA PHE A 178 -14.98 -10.88 0.38
C PHE A 178 -16.40 -10.60 0.88
N THR A 179 -17.04 -9.61 0.26
CA THR A 179 -18.44 -9.23 0.50
C THR A 179 -19.39 -10.33 0.00
N ARG A 180 -19.44 -11.49 0.67
CA ARG A 180 -20.34 -12.58 0.28
C ARG A 180 -21.80 -12.30 0.68
N ASN A 181 -22.00 -11.44 1.68
CA ASN A 181 -23.32 -11.11 2.22
C ASN A 181 -23.54 -9.59 2.19
N LYS A 182 -23.60 -8.95 1.01
CA LYS A 182 -24.23 -7.62 0.95
C LYS A 182 -25.72 -7.81 1.22
N PRO A 183 -26.32 -7.16 2.23
CA PRO A 183 -27.77 -7.07 2.32
C PRO A 183 -28.26 -6.36 1.06
N ARG A 184 -29.05 -7.04 0.24
CA ARG A 184 -29.82 -6.37 -0.81
C ARG A 184 -30.76 -5.42 -0.09
N TYR A 185 -30.65 -4.12 -0.37
CA TYR A 185 -31.70 -3.18 0.01
C TYR A 185 -33.00 -3.68 -0.65
N GLN A 186 -33.90 -4.24 0.16
CA GLN A 186 -35.26 -4.50 -0.25
C GLN A 186 -35.86 -3.12 -0.55
N ARG A 187 -36.16 -2.85 -1.82
CA ARG A 187 -36.92 -1.66 -2.20
C ARG A 187 -38.23 -1.73 -1.41
N VAL A 188 -38.45 -0.76 -0.51
CA VAL A 188 -39.76 -0.58 0.10
C VAL A 188 -40.72 -0.24 -1.04
N ASN A 189 -41.66 -1.11 -1.34
CA ASN A 189 -42.70 -0.84 -2.31
C ASN A 189 -43.48 0.39 -1.84
N GLU A 190 -43.55 1.43 -2.67
CA GLU A 190 -44.42 2.58 -2.42
C GLU A 190 -45.87 2.08 -2.22
N PRO A 191 -46.61 2.59 -1.22
CA PRO A 191 -48.01 2.24 -1.07
C PRO A 191 -48.77 2.70 -2.32
N GLN A 192 -49.35 1.73 -3.03
CA GLN A 192 -50.29 2.00 -4.11
C GLN A 192 -51.45 2.81 -3.52
N THR A 193 -51.49 4.09 -3.85
CA THR A 193 -52.65 4.94 -3.62
C THR A 193 -53.72 4.49 -4.60
N THR A 194 -54.57 3.54 -4.20
CA THR A 194 -55.82 3.25 -4.90
C THR A 194 -56.80 4.38 -4.62
N ALA A 195 -56.65 5.46 -5.40
CA ALA A 195 -57.73 6.40 -5.63
C ALA A 195 -58.80 5.70 -6.50
N ASN A 196 -59.83 5.13 -5.87
CA ASN A 196 -61.08 4.85 -6.58
C ASN A 196 -62.11 5.92 -6.20
N SER A 197 -62.29 6.83 -7.16
CA SER A 197 -63.41 7.75 -7.25
C SER A 197 -64.44 7.14 -8.22
N LYS A 198 -65.71 7.23 -7.81
CA LYS A 198 -66.98 6.91 -8.50
C LYS A 198 -67.44 5.46 -8.52
#